data_AF-A0A0A2F2Z6-F1
#
_entry.id   AF-A0A0A2F2Z6-F1
#
_cell.length_a   1.000
_cell.length_b   1.000
_cell.length_c   1.000
_cell.angle_alpha   90.00
_cell.angle_beta   90.00
_cell.angle_gamma   90.00
#
_symmetry.space_group_name_H-M   'P 1'
#
loop_
_entity.id
_entity.type
_entity.pdbx_description
1 polymer ?
#
loop_
_entity_poly.entity_id
_entity_poly.type
_entity_poly.pdbx_seq_one_letter_code
_entity_poly.pdbx_strand_id
1 'polypeptide(L)' 'MKLAEIKALTTAELQERIVAEEAAYTQKCVNHAVSPVDNPAEIRRMRRGIAQMKTILRERELNNN' A
#
# COMPACT_ATOMS: atom_id res chain seq x y z
N MET A 1 5.86 -5.48 3.51
CA MET A 1 6.63 -5.47 2.26
C MET A 1 8.05 -5.03 2.55
N LYS A 2 9.04 -5.56 1.83
CA LYS A 2 10.42 -5.07 1.91
C LYS A 2 10.59 -3.95 0.89
N LEU A 3 11.33 -2.89 1.25
CA LEU A 3 11.55 -1.73 0.38
C LEU A 3 12.23 -2.09 -0.96
N ALA A 4 13.06 -3.14 -0.96
CA ALA A 4 13.73 -3.63 -2.16
C ALA A 4 12.75 -4.12 -3.24
N GLU A 5 11.67 -4.79 -2.85
CA GLU A 5 10.64 -5.28 -3.76
C GLU A 5 9.87 -4.11 -4.38
N ILE A 6 9.59 -3.07 -3.59
CA ILE A 6 8.85 -1.88 -4.06
C ILE A 6 9.72 -1.05 -5.03
N LYS A 7 11.03 -0.96 -4.78
CA LYS A 7 11.97 -0.25 -5.69
C LYS A 7 12.21 -0.99 -7.00
N ALA A 8 12.06 -2.31 -7.03
CA ALA A 8 12.22 -3.12 -8.24
C ALA A 8 11.05 -3.00 -9.24
N LEU A 9 9.87 -2.57 -8.78
CA LEU A 9 8.70 -2.37 -9.63
C LEU A 9 8.85 -1.14 -10.53
N THR A 10 8.29 -1.18 -11.74
CA THR A 10 8.19 0.00 -12.60
C THR A 10 7.21 1.04 -12.02
N THR A 11 7.21 2.27 -12.52
CA THR A 11 6.28 3.31 -12.06
C THR A 11 4.82 2.96 -12.33
N ALA A 12 4.54 2.36 -13.49
CA ALA A 12 3.19 1.93 -13.87
C ALA A 12 2.67 0.80 -12.96
N GLU A 13 3.47 -0.25 -12.75
CA GLU A 13 3.10 -1.37 -11.87
C GLU A 13 2.92 -0.92 -10.41
N LEU A 14 3.74 0.04 -9.95
CA LEU A 14 3.61 0.62 -8.62
C LEU A 14 2.26 1.34 -8.45
N GLN A 15 1.82 2.07 -9.48
CA GLN A 15 0.55 2.79 -9.47
C GLN A 15 -0.64 1.81 -9.39
N GLU A 16 -0.65 0.79 -10.25
CA GLU A 16 -1.71 -0.23 -10.26
C GLU A 16 -1.81 -0.96 -8.92
N ARG A 17 -0.65 -1.30 -8.35
CA ARG A 17 -0.58 -1.99 -7.06
C ARG A 17 -1.04 -1.13 -5.89
N ILE A 18 -0.77 0.18 -5.92
CA ILE A 18 -1.32 1.13 -4.94
C ILE A 18 -2.85 1.09 -4.98
N VAL A 19 -3.46 1.16 -6.16
CA VAL A 19 -4.93 1.15 -6.31
C VAL A 19 -5.53 -0.17 -5.80
N ALA A 20 -4.93 -1.31 -6.16
CA ALA A 20 -5.39 -2.61 -5.69
C ALA A 20 -5.30 -2.76 -4.16
N GLU A 21 -4.18 -2.33 -3.56
CA GLU A 21 -3.96 -2.41 -2.12
C GLU A 21 -4.84 -1.42 -1.34
N GLU A 22 -5.16 -0.25 -1.89
CA GLU A 22 -6.12 0.69 -1.31
C GLU A 22 -7.55 0.15 -1.31
N ALA A 23 -7.97 -0.50 -2.39
CA ALA A 23 -9.26 -1.18 -2.46
C ALA A 23 -9.34 -2.31 -1.41
N ALA A 24 -8.29 -3.13 -1.32
CA ALA A 24 -8.20 -4.21 -0.34
C ALA A 24 -8.20 -3.66 1.11
N TYR A 25 -7.50 -2.56 1.36
CA TYR A 25 -7.47 -1.91 2.66
C TYR A 25 -8.86 -1.39 3.06
N THR A 26 -9.56 -0.72 2.14
CA THR A 26 -10.91 -0.19 2.36
C THR A 26 -11.89 -1.32 2.67
N GLN A 27 -11.88 -2.39 1.87
CA GLN A 27 -12.72 -3.56 2.12
C GLN A 27 -12.42 -4.18 3.49
N LYS A 28 -11.14 -4.29 3.87
CA LYS A 28 -10.75 -4.85 5.18
C LYS A 28 -11.17 -3.96 6.35
N CYS A 29 -11.17 -2.65 6.18
CA CYS A 29 -11.70 -1.71 7.17
C CYS A 29 -13.22 -1.85 7.34
N VAL A 30 -13.96 -1.96 6.23
CA VAL A 30 -15.42 -2.21 6.28
C VAL A 30 -15.70 -3.55 6.95
N ASN A 31 -14.98 -4.61 6.57
CA ASN A 31 -15.13 -5.92 7.19
C ASN A 31 -14.82 -5.87 8.70
N HIS A 32 -13.79 -5.15 9.11
CA HIS A 32 -13.43 -4.97 10.53
C HIS A 32 -14.49 -4.19 11.34
N ALA A 33 -15.16 -3.23 10.70
CA ALA A 33 -16.26 -2.50 11.32
C ALA A 33 -17.52 -3.37 11.51
N VAL A 34 -17.76 -4.32 10.60
CA VAL A 34 -18.90 -5.25 10.67
C VAL A 34 -18.62 -6.41 11.63
N SER A 35 -17.42 -6.97 11.59
CA SER A 35 -16.98 -8.03 12.49
C SER A 35 -15.54 -7.75 12.92
N PRO A 36 -15.26 -7.63 14.24
CA PRO A 36 -13.91 -7.43 14.72
C PRO A 36 -12.99 -8.53 14.17
N VAL A 37 -11.95 -8.11 13.45
CA VAL A 37 -10.96 -9.02 12.85
C VAL A 37 -9.99 -9.48 13.94
N ASP A 38 -9.70 -10.78 13.97
CA ASP A 38 -8.81 -11.42 14.96
C ASP A 38 -7.41 -10.81 15.03
N ASN A 39 -6.93 -10.22 13.92
CA ASN A 39 -5.62 -9.59 13.86
C ASN A 39 -5.65 -8.14 13.32
N PRO A 40 -5.87 -7.14 14.20
CA PRO A 40 -5.81 -5.72 13.85
C PRO A 40 -4.42 -5.27 13.34
N ALA A 41 -3.35 -6.02 13.66
CA ALA A 41 -2.00 -5.67 13.24
C ALA A 41 -1.83 -5.77 11.72
N GLU A 42 -2.64 -6.58 11.04
CA GLU A 42 -2.60 -6.70 9.58
C GLU A 42 -3.08 -5.43 8.89
N ILE A 43 -4.16 -4.81 9.38
CA ILE A 43 -4.66 -3.52 8.89
C ILE A 43 -3.57 -2.45 9.01
N ARG A 44 -2.82 -2.48 10.13
CA ARG A 44 -1.67 -1.58 10.33
C ARG A 44 -0.51 -1.89 9.39
N ARG A 45 -0.25 -3.16 9.06
CA ARG A 45 0.80 -3.56 8.11
C ARG A 45 0.46 -3.14 6.67
N MET A 46 -0.79 -3.36 6.23
CA MET A 46 -1.27 -2.96 4.91
C MET A 46 -1.16 -1.43 4.72
N ARG A 47 -1.65 -0.65 5.70
CA ARG A 47 -1.53 0.82 5.68
C ARG A 47 -0.08 1.31 5.54
N ARG A 48 0.85 0.67 6.27
CA ARG A 48 2.28 0.98 6.17
C ARG A 48 2.86 0.63 4.80
N GLY A 49 2.43 -0.50 4.20
CA GLY A 49 2.80 -0.87 2.84
C GLY A 49 2.37 0.18 1.81
N ILE A 50 1.12 0.62 1.87
CA ILE A 50 0.57 1.68 0.98
C ILE A 50 1.38 2.97 1.11
N ALA A 51 1.67 3.40 2.34
CA ALA A 51 2.46 4.59 2.59
C ALA A 51 3.86 4.50 1.95
N GLN A 52 4.55 3.37 2.11
CA GLN A 52 5.87 3.15 1.51
C GLN A 52 5.84 3.21 -0.03
N MET A 53 4.81 2.62 -0.66
CA MET A 53 4.62 2.68 -2.11
C MET A 53 4.41 4.12 -2.60
N LYS A 54 3.57 4.89 -1.91
CA LYS A 54 3.34 6.32 -2.22
C LYS A 54 4.60 7.17 -2.05
N THR A 55 5.41 6.91 -1.02
CA THR A 55 6.68 7.62 -0.83
C THR A 55 7.64 7.37 -1.98
N ILE A 56 7.79 6.13 -2.44
CA ILE A 56 8.67 5.80 -3.57
C ILE A 56 8.17 6.41 -4.88
N LEU A 57 6.84 6.42 -5.09
CA LEU A 57 6.25 7.11 -6.24
C LEU A 57 6.63 8.60 -6.23
N ARG A 58 6.47 9.26 -5.07
CA ARG A 58 6.83 10.67 -4.90
C ARG A 58 8.33 10.94 -5.07
N GLU A 59 9.18 10.05 -4.56
CA GLU A 59 10.64 10.11 -4.75
C GLU A 59 11.00 10.07 -6.24
N ARG A 60 10.34 9.20 -7.03
CA ARG A 60 10.54 9.11 -8.48
C ARG A 60 10.04 10.35 -9.23
N GLU A 61 8.90 10.90 -8.84
CA GLU A 61 8.39 12.15 -9.42
C GLU A 61 9.35 13.33 -9.20
N LEU A 62 9.94 13.43 -8.00
CA LEU A 62 10.88 14.50 -7.66
C LEU A 62 12.24 14.36 -8.37
N ASN A 63 12.69 13.14 -8.64
CA ASN A 63 13.97 12.88 -9.32
C ASN A 63 13.88 13.02 -10.86
N ASN A 64 12.68 13.00 -11.44
CA ASN A 64 12.44 13.14 -12.88
C ASN A 64 12.19 14.61 -13.32
N ASN A 65 12.53 15.58 -12.48
CA ASN A 65 12.29 17.01 -12.67
C ASN A 65 13.61 17.77 -12.52
#